data_AF-A0A5M3XU19-F1
#
_entry.id   AF-A0A5M3XU19-F1
#
_cell.length_a   1.000
_cell.length_b   1.000
_cell.length_c   1.000
_cell.angle_alpha   90.00
_cell.angle_beta   90.00
_cell.angle_gamma   90.00
#
_symmetry.space_group_name_H-M   'P 1'
#
loop_
_entity.id
_entity.type
_entity.pdbx_description
1 polymer ?
#
loop_
_entity_poly.entity_id
_entity_poly.type
_entity_poly.pdbx_seq_one_letter_code
_entity_poly.pdbx_strand_id
1 'polypeptide(L)'
;MVEVHRAAVRRLGGRPRAVLLDTPYAFQENAADISARARGYFARSVGLDVQVGGDVATADWVFSGPGSPTYALDRWTASGTAAELRSRVRARRGVTVLASAAACTAGVVTVPVYEIYKVGADPHWREGLDLLSALDLQVVVIPHYDNAEGGTHDTRFCYLGERRLARMEADLPDGTAVLGIDEHTAAVIDLTTEQVRVAGRGALTIRRPGTRLELPAGTTLTLPELRHLTSGHTTLAPLPPPPPESPPRITLAELTEAHESRFAAALADNDTAAAIEAVLALESDLVAWSADTEEDAGGVTESRDTFRHLITQLGKHAESAHHLTTLTEALVNLRATLRKDGRYDLADTLRATLLDIGIHIDDTPTGPRWTRR
;
A
#
# COMPACT_ATOMS: atom_id res chain seq x y z
N MET A 1 3.99 -1.69 -1.97
CA MET A 1 4.70 -2.82 -2.66
C MET A 1 6.23 -2.92 -2.43
N VAL A 2 6.82 -2.06 -1.58
CA VAL A 2 8.29 -1.89 -1.39
C VAL A 2 9.12 -3.18 -1.25
N GLU A 3 8.74 -4.11 -0.37
CA GLU A 3 9.56 -5.30 -0.10
C GLU A 3 9.67 -6.25 -1.31
N VAL A 4 8.70 -6.25 -2.21
CA VAL A 4 8.76 -7.04 -3.45
C VAL A 4 9.86 -6.47 -4.36
N HIS A 5 9.89 -5.14 -4.52
CA HIS A 5 10.96 -4.47 -5.26
C HIS A 5 12.33 -4.68 -4.61
N ARG A 6 12.45 -4.52 -3.28
CA ARG A 6 13.70 -4.78 -2.56
C ARG A 6 14.19 -6.21 -2.77
N ALA A 7 13.29 -7.20 -2.70
CA ALA A 7 13.63 -8.59 -2.93
C ALA A 7 14.14 -8.84 -4.36
N ALA A 8 13.51 -8.23 -5.37
CA ALA A 8 13.96 -8.33 -6.75
C ALA A 8 15.32 -7.65 -6.97
N VAL A 9 15.52 -6.44 -6.42
CA VAL A 9 16.76 -5.66 -6.55
C VAL A 9 17.94 -6.34 -5.86
N ARG A 10 17.74 -6.96 -4.69
CA ARG A 10 18.80 -7.70 -3.97
C ARG A 10 19.44 -8.81 -4.81
N ARG A 11 18.73 -9.34 -5.82
CA ARG A 11 19.24 -10.39 -6.72
C ARG A 11 20.15 -9.85 -7.83
N LEU A 12 20.14 -8.55 -8.11
CA LEU A 12 20.88 -7.94 -9.22
C LEU A 12 22.33 -7.55 -8.88
N GLY A 13 22.78 -7.75 -7.64
CA GLY A 13 24.14 -7.41 -7.21
C GLY A 13 24.33 -5.91 -6.90
N GLY A 14 25.57 -5.43 -6.94
CA GLY A 14 25.92 -4.06 -6.57
C GLY A 14 25.70 -3.04 -7.68
N ARG A 15 24.92 -1.98 -7.40
CA ARG A 15 24.60 -0.82 -8.27
C ARG A 15 23.99 -1.21 -9.65
N PRO A 16 22.82 -1.88 -9.67
CA PRO A 16 22.15 -2.24 -10.91
C PRO A 16 21.74 -1.01 -11.70
N ARG A 17 21.82 -1.10 -13.04
CA ARG A 17 21.28 -0.09 -13.94
C ARG A 17 19.77 -0.21 -14.00
N ALA A 18 19.06 0.73 -13.38
CA ALA A 18 17.61 0.73 -13.32
C ALA A 18 16.99 1.82 -14.22
N VAL A 19 16.05 1.39 -15.07
CA VAL A 19 15.32 2.25 -16.00
C VAL A 19 13.84 2.26 -15.62
N LEU A 20 13.26 3.47 -15.55
CA LEU A 20 11.82 3.70 -15.46
C LEU A 20 11.31 4.18 -16.81
N LEU A 21 10.32 3.49 -17.35
CA LEU A 21 9.58 3.86 -18.54
C LEU A 21 8.39 4.73 -18.10
N ASP A 22 8.49 6.02 -18.39
CA ASP A 22 7.45 7.02 -18.16
C ASP A 22 6.35 7.00 -19.23
N THR A 23 6.57 6.24 -20.31
CA THR A 23 5.73 6.20 -21.49
C THR A 23 4.23 6.08 -21.19
N PRO A 24 3.75 5.21 -20.27
CA PRO A 24 2.31 5.10 -20.02
C PRO A 24 1.66 6.39 -19.54
N TYR A 25 2.39 7.28 -18.86
CA TYR A 25 1.87 8.55 -18.34
C TYR A 25 2.49 9.78 -19.01
N ALA A 26 3.37 9.61 -20.01
CA ALA A 26 4.09 10.71 -20.65
C ALA A 26 3.19 11.72 -21.39
N PHE A 27 1.92 11.38 -21.63
CA PHE A 27 0.93 12.31 -22.17
C PHE A 27 0.39 13.32 -21.13
N GLN A 28 0.62 13.09 -19.83
CA GLN A 28 0.11 13.95 -18.76
C GLN A 28 0.96 15.21 -18.61
N GLU A 29 0.31 16.35 -18.34
CA GLU A 29 1.01 17.64 -18.16
C GLU A 29 2.00 17.63 -16.98
N ASN A 30 1.72 16.80 -15.97
CA ASN A 30 2.56 16.63 -14.77
C ASN A 30 3.50 15.41 -14.86
N ALA A 31 3.79 14.90 -16.07
CA ALA A 31 4.65 13.70 -16.24
C ALA A 31 6.01 13.84 -15.54
N ALA A 32 6.64 15.02 -15.61
CA ALA A 32 7.90 15.29 -14.93
C ALA A 32 7.81 15.12 -13.40
N ASP A 33 6.70 15.54 -12.79
CA ASP A 33 6.46 15.38 -11.36
C ASP A 33 6.22 13.91 -10.98
N ILE A 34 5.48 13.18 -11.81
CA ILE A 34 5.27 11.73 -11.64
C ILE A 34 6.62 11.01 -11.65
N SER A 35 7.46 11.30 -12.65
CA SER A 35 8.81 10.74 -12.76
C SER A 35 9.70 11.11 -11.57
N ALA A 36 9.67 12.37 -11.12
CA ALA A 36 10.44 12.82 -9.96
C ALA A 36 10.00 12.11 -8.66
N ARG A 37 8.69 11.95 -8.45
CA ARG A 37 8.15 11.18 -7.31
C ARG A 37 8.57 9.72 -7.36
N ALA A 38 8.46 9.07 -8.52
CA ALA A 38 8.87 7.67 -8.68
C ALA A 38 10.36 7.47 -8.40
N ARG A 39 11.24 8.34 -8.92
CA ARG A 39 12.67 8.32 -8.60
C ARG A 39 12.93 8.48 -7.11
N GLY A 40 12.24 9.44 -6.47
CA GLY A 40 12.32 9.65 -5.03
C GLY A 40 11.87 8.44 -4.21
N TYR A 41 10.79 7.78 -4.62
CA TYR A 41 10.29 6.55 -4.02
C TYR A 41 11.31 5.42 -4.12
N PHE A 42 11.82 5.11 -5.32
CA PHE A 42 12.78 4.02 -5.50
C PHE A 42 14.09 4.29 -4.74
N ALA A 43 14.57 5.53 -4.73
CA ALA A 43 15.78 5.89 -4.01
C ALA A 43 15.60 5.74 -2.48
N ARG A 44 14.53 6.29 -1.91
CA ARG A 44 14.32 6.30 -0.44
C ARG A 44 13.79 4.97 0.08
N SER A 45 12.78 4.40 -0.59
CA SER A 45 12.05 3.23 -0.10
C SER A 45 12.70 1.94 -0.56
N VAL A 46 13.23 1.85 -1.79
CA VAL A 46 13.82 0.61 -2.31
C VAL A 46 15.35 0.60 -2.19
N GLY A 47 15.99 1.77 -2.14
CA GLY A 47 17.45 1.89 -2.21
C GLY A 47 17.99 1.74 -3.64
N LEU A 48 17.18 2.08 -4.64
CA LEU A 48 17.49 1.95 -6.06
C LEU A 48 17.50 3.32 -6.74
N ASP A 49 18.62 3.71 -7.34
CA ASP A 49 18.67 4.91 -8.19
C ASP A 49 18.17 4.56 -9.59
N VAL A 50 17.16 5.30 -10.05
CA VAL A 50 16.42 4.99 -11.27
C VAL A 50 16.54 6.14 -12.26
N GLN A 51 16.86 5.79 -13.51
CA GLN A 51 16.92 6.71 -14.64
C GLN A 51 15.59 6.67 -15.39
N VAL A 52 15.04 7.84 -15.72
CA VAL A 52 13.80 7.95 -16.51
C VAL A 52 14.18 7.90 -17.98
N GLY A 53 13.57 6.96 -18.71
CA GLY A 53 14.00 6.62 -20.05
C GLY A 53 15.39 5.97 -20.07
N GLY A 54 15.82 5.56 -21.26
CA GLY A 54 17.11 4.91 -21.49
C GLY A 54 16.96 3.58 -22.22
N ASP A 55 18.10 2.97 -22.52
CA ASP A 55 18.14 1.70 -23.24
C ASP A 55 17.69 0.55 -22.33
N VAL A 56 16.55 -0.04 -22.70
CA VAL A 56 15.88 -1.15 -22.01
C VAL A 56 16.67 -2.45 -22.16
N ALA A 57 17.30 -2.69 -23.31
CA ALA A 57 17.98 -3.94 -23.61
C ALA A 57 19.14 -4.21 -22.64
N THR A 58 19.83 -3.17 -22.20
CA THR A 58 21.02 -3.26 -21.32
C THR A 58 20.75 -2.94 -19.85
N ALA A 59 19.51 -2.63 -19.46
CA ALA A 59 19.16 -2.36 -18.07
C ALA A 59 19.15 -3.64 -17.22
N ASP A 60 19.58 -3.58 -15.96
CA ASP A 60 19.45 -4.71 -15.02
C ASP A 60 18.03 -4.79 -14.47
N TRP A 61 17.37 -3.65 -14.33
CA TRP A 61 16.01 -3.52 -13.82
C TRP A 61 15.21 -2.54 -14.69
N VAL A 62 14.02 -2.93 -15.11
CA VAL A 62 13.11 -2.09 -15.90
C VAL A 62 11.78 -2.02 -15.17
N PHE A 63 11.23 -0.83 -15.01
CA PHE A 63 9.90 -0.62 -14.45
C PHE A 63 9.05 0.25 -15.34
N SER A 64 7.79 -0.12 -15.48
CA SER A 64 6.75 0.71 -16.06
C SER A 64 5.49 0.56 -15.22
N GLY A 65 4.80 1.67 -14.95
CA GLY A 65 3.71 1.72 -13.98
C GLY A 65 2.42 2.34 -14.54
N PRO A 66 1.78 3.26 -13.79
CA PRO A 66 0.43 3.75 -14.06
C PRO A 66 0.35 4.62 -15.31
N GLY A 67 -0.86 4.78 -15.86
CA GLY A 67 -1.13 5.61 -17.03
C GLY A 67 -2.13 4.98 -18.01
N SER A 68 -1.89 5.13 -19.31
CA SER A 68 -2.70 4.57 -20.38
C SER A 68 -2.01 3.34 -21.01
N PRO A 69 -2.64 2.15 -20.99
CA PRO A 69 -2.09 0.95 -21.64
C PRO A 69 -1.93 1.13 -23.16
N THR A 70 -2.92 1.71 -23.82
CA THR A 70 -2.97 1.92 -25.27
C THR A 70 -1.93 2.94 -25.72
N TYR A 71 -1.79 4.05 -25.00
CA TYR A 71 -0.74 5.03 -25.29
C TYR A 71 0.66 4.41 -25.15
N ALA A 72 0.89 3.61 -24.10
CA ALA A 72 2.16 2.90 -23.91
C ALA A 72 2.46 1.95 -25.08
N LEU A 73 1.47 1.14 -25.49
CA LEU A 73 1.60 0.19 -26.60
C LEU A 73 1.96 0.87 -27.93
N ASP A 74 1.23 1.93 -28.28
CA ASP A 74 1.46 2.64 -29.53
C ASP A 74 2.88 3.23 -29.57
N ARG A 75 3.33 3.81 -28.44
CA ARG A 75 4.67 4.42 -28.34
C ARG A 75 5.78 3.38 -28.33
N TRP A 76 5.65 2.32 -27.54
CA TRP A 76 6.66 1.26 -27.47
C TRP A 76 6.79 0.45 -28.75
N THR A 77 5.69 0.27 -29.48
CA THR A 77 5.72 -0.38 -30.79
C THR A 77 6.44 0.52 -31.80
N ALA A 78 6.15 1.82 -31.81
CA ALA A 78 6.79 2.77 -32.70
C ALA A 78 8.29 2.99 -32.40
N SER A 79 8.71 2.91 -31.13
CA SER A 79 10.10 3.15 -30.71
C SER A 79 11.00 1.91 -30.72
N GLY A 80 10.45 0.70 -30.91
CA GLY A 80 11.18 -0.56 -30.78
C GLY A 80 11.29 -1.09 -29.34
N THR A 81 10.89 -0.31 -28.33
CA THR A 81 10.90 -0.71 -26.91
C THR A 81 10.08 -1.97 -26.66
N ALA A 82 8.98 -2.17 -27.41
CA ALA A 82 8.19 -3.40 -27.34
C ALA A 82 9.03 -4.65 -27.69
N ALA A 83 9.88 -4.56 -28.71
CA ALA A 83 10.77 -5.65 -29.11
C ALA A 83 11.87 -5.89 -28.06
N GLU A 84 12.39 -4.84 -27.44
CA GLU A 84 13.38 -4.94 -26.36
C GLU A 84 12.81 -5.63 -25.12
N LEU A 85 11.58 -5.26 -24.70
CA LEU A 85 10.88 -5.92 -23.60
C LEU A 85 10.67 -7.40 -23.87
N ARG A 86 10.19 -7.77 -25.08
CA ARG A 86 10.05 -9.17 -25.51
C ARG A 86 11.38 -9.92 -25.47
N SER A 87 12.43 -9.30 -26.00
CA SER A 87 13.77 -9.88 -26.07
C SER A 87 14.33 -10.17 -24.67
N ARG A 88 14.18 -9.24 -23.73
CA ARG A 88 14.61 -9.42 -22.33
C ARG A 88 13.93 -10.59 -21.65
N VAL A 89 12.60 -10.69 -21.76
CA VAL A 89 11.83 -11.78 -21.15
C VAL A 89 12.25 -13.11 -21.76
N ARG A 90 12.34 -13.20 -23.09
CA ARG A 90 12.80 -14.39 -23.80
C ARG A 90 14.23 -14.80 -23.43
N ALA A 91 15.12 -13.83 -23.29
CA ALA A 91 16.51 -14.05 -22.89
C ALA A 91 16.67 -14.33 -21.38
N ARG A 92 15.59 -14.23 -20.59
CA ARG A 92 15.59 -14.37 -19.12
C ARG A 92 16.61 -13.45 -18.44
N ARG A 93 16.71 -12.20 -18.91
CA ARG A 93 17.72 -11.22 -18.46
C ARG A 93 17.13 -10.12 -17.58
N GLY A 94 17.80 -9.88 -16.46
CA GLY A 94 17.47 -8.82 -15.52
C GLY A 94 16.07 -8.99 -14.92
N VAL A 95 15.54 -7.90 -14.38
CA VAL A 95 14.19 -7.82 -13.83
C VAL A 95 13.37 -6.88 -14.70
N THR A 96 12.15 -7.29 -15.04
CA THR A 96 11.14 -6.45 -15.70
C THR A 96 9.92 -6.42 -14.80
N VAL A 97 9.52 -5.22 -14.40
CA VAL A 97 8.35 -4.98 -13.54
C VAL A 97 7.34 -4.14 -14.33
N LEU A 98 6.15 -4.68 -14.51
CA LEU A 98 5.02 -3.98 -15.12
C LEU A 98 3.92 -3.89 -14.06
N ALA A 99 3.43 -2.69 -13.82
CA ALA A 99 2.40 -2.45 -12.83
C ALA A 99 1.27 -1.58 -13.43
N SER A 100 0.06 -1.72 -12.88
CA SER A 100 -1.15 -1.01 -13.34
C SER A 100 -1.25 -1.00 -14.89
N ALA A 101 -1.36 0.17 -15.52
CA ALA A 101 -1.52 0.30 -16.97
C ALA A 101 -0.48 -0.46 -17.80
N ALA A 102 0.78 -0.49 -17.36
CA ALA A 102 1.81 -1.26 -18.04
C ALA A 102 1.58 -2.77 -17.93
N ALA A 103 1.05 -3.26 -16.80
CA ALA A 103 0.74 -4.69 -16.62
C ALA A 103 -0.36 -5.16 -17.57
N CYS A 104 -1.37 -4.32 -17.86
CA CYS A 104 -2.41 -4.62 -18.86
C CYS A 104 -1.82 -5.02 -20.22
N THR A 105 -0.67 -4.44 -20.59
CA THR A 105 -0.03 -4.66 -21.88
C THR A 105 0.70 -6.00 -21.99
N ALA A 106 0.92 -6.73 -20.89
CA ALA A 106 1.84 -7.88 -20.89
C ALA A 106 1.32 -9.12 -21.63
N GLY A 107 -0.01 -9.27 -21.72
CA GLY A 107 -0.67 -10.43 -22.32
C GLY A 107 -0.76 -10.40 -23.86
N VAL A 108 -1.44 -11.39 -24.43
CA VAL A 108 -1.74 -11.46 -25.88
C VAL A 108 -2.66 -10.33 -26.33
N VAL A 109 -3.53 -9.88 -25.42
CA VAL A 109 -4.40 -8.72 -25.58
C VAL A 109 -4.32 -7.86 -24.32
N THR A 110 -4.81 -6.63 -24.42
CA THR A 110 -4.81 -5.63 -23.35
C THR A 110 -6.17 -4.93 -23.24
N VAL A 111 -6.51 -4.49 -22.03
CA VAL A 111 -7.71 -3.67 -21.77
C VAL A 111 -7.40 -2.20 -22.15
N PRO A 112 -8.16 -1.58 -23.08
CA PRO A 112 -8.09 -0.14 -23.34
C PRO A 112 -8.95 0.61 -22.32
N VAL A 113 -8.48 0.63 -21.06
CA VAL A 113 -9.28 1.05 -19.90
C VAL A 113 -9.78 2.49 -20.00
N TYR A 114 -8.97 3.43 -20.49
CA TYR A 114 -9.40 4.83 -20.59
C TYR A 114 -10.45 5.02 -21.68
N GLU A 115 -10.30 4.34 -22.80
CA GLU A 115 -11.24 4.36 -23.90
C GLU A 115 -12.60 3.81 -23.46
N ILE A 116 -12.60 2.67 -22.76
CA ILE A 116 -13.84 2.03 -22.30
C ILE A 116 -14.46 2.80 -21.12
N TYR A 117 -13.67 3.11 -20.09
CA TYR A 117 -14.19 3.66 -18.84
C TYR A 117 -14.38 5.17 -18.85
N LYS A 118 -13.44 5.92 -19.44
CA LYS A 118 -13.46 7.40 -19.43
C LYS A 118 -14.12 7.98 -20.68
N VAL A 119 -13.82 7.44 -21.87
CA VAL A 119 -14.39 7.92 -23.14
C VAL A 119 -15.76 7.31 -23.40
N GLY A 120 -16.03 6.10 -22.91
CA GLY A 120 -17.31 5.41 -23.09
C GLY A 120 -17.38 4.59 -24.38
N ALA A 121 -16.24 4.17 -24.92
CA ALA A 121 -16.19 3.26 -26.07
C ALA A 121 -16.81 1.89 -25.72
N ASP A 122 -17.27 1.19 -26.76
CA ASP A 122 -17.72 -0.19 -26.61
C ASP A 122 -16.59 -1.09 -26.07
N PRO A 123 -16.89 -2.08 -25.20
CA PRO A 123 -15.91 -3.03 -24.70
C PRO A 123 -15.24 -3.80 -25.85
N HIS A 124 -13.91 -3.75 -25.91
CA HIS A 124 -13.11 -4.42 -26.93
C HIS A 124 -11.69 -4.69 -26.42
N TRP A 125 -11.01 -5.66 -27.05
CA TRP A 125 -9.59 -5.92 -26.82
C TRP A 125 -8.71 -5.12 -27.79
N ARG A 126 -7.52 -4.76 -27.33
CA ARG A 126 -6.41 -4.29 -28.17
C ARG A 126 -5.30 -5.35 -28.14
N GLU A 127 -4.48 -5.43 -29.19
CA GLU A 127 -3.32 -6.32 -29.21
C GLU A 127 -2.33 -5.93 -28.10
N GLY A 128 -1.85 -6.92 -27.34
CA GLY A 128 -0.89 -6.70 -26.26
C GLY A 128 0.56 -6.82 -26.73
N LEU A 129 1.49 -6.65 -25.80
CA LEU A 129 2.92 -6.91 -26.07
C LEU A 129 3.22 -8.39 -26.22
N ASP A 130 2.36 -9.29 -25.76
CA ASP A 130 2.57 -10.73 -25.81
C ASP A 130 3.93 -11.15 -25.20
N LEU A 131 4.22 -10.63 -24.00
CA LEU A 131 5.46 -10.95 -23.29
C LEU A 131 5.42 -12.36 -22.72
N LEU A 132 4.23 -12.82 -22.35
CA LEU A 132 4.02 -14.06 -21.60
C LEU A 132 3.95 -15.32 -22.49
N SER A 133 3.72 -15.20 -23.80
CA SER A 133 3.86 -16.34 -24.71
C SER A 133 5.29 -16.86 -24.81
N ALA A 134 6.31 -16.03 -24.53
CA ALA A 134 7.69 -16.51 -24.38
C ALA A 134 7.88 -17.49 -23.20
N LEU A 135 6.89 -17.54 -22.31
CA LEU A 135 6.80 -18.45 -21.16
C LEU A 135 5.69 -19.49 -21.36
N ASP A 136 5.19 -19.69 -22.58
CA ASP A 136 4.07 -20.59 -22.93
C ASP A 136 2.79 -20.28 -22.13
N LEU A 137 2.57 -19.00 -21.79
CA LEU A 137 1.37 -18.52 -21.12
C LEU A 137 0.54 -17.68 -22.09
N GLN A 138 -0.52 -18.27 -22.64
CA GLN A 138 -1.51 -17.57 -23.45
C GLN A 138 -2.55 -16.93 -22.53
N VAL A 139 -2.26 -15.71 -22.05
CA VAL A 139 -3.10 -15.01 -21.08
C VAL A 139 -3.29 -13.54 -21.44
N VAL A 140 -4.41 -12.97 -20.96
CA VAL A 140 -4.56 -11.52 -20.77
C VAL A 140 -4.29 -11.19 -19.30
N VAL A 141 -3.59 -10.10 -19.02
CA VAL A 141 -3.33 -9.64 -17.66
C VAL A 141 -4.27 -8.49 -17.32
N ILE A 142 -5.02 -8.63 -16.23
CA ILE A 142 -5.93 -7.59 -15.73
C ILE A 142 -5.50 -7.23 -14.31
N PRO A 143 -4.74 -6.14 -14.11
CA PRO A 143 -4.42 -5.62 -12.79
C PRO A 143 -5.65 -4.94 -12.19
N HIS A 144 -5.55 -4.50 -10.92
CA HIS A 144 -6.66 -3.84 -10.23
C HIS A 144 -7.93 -4.69 -10.30
N TYR A 145 -7.77 -6.00 -10.09
CA TYR A 145 -8.79 -6.99 -10.40
C TYR A 145 -9.96 -6.94 -9.40
N ASP A 146 -9.67 -6.64 -8.14
CA ASP A 146 -10.64 -6.43 -7.05
C ASP A 146 -11.01 -4.97 -6.82
N ASN A 147 -10.59 -4.05 -7.70
CA ASN A 147 -10.81 -2.60 -7.56
C ASN A 147 -12.23 -2.25 -7.10
N ALA A 148 -12.29 -1.42 -6.06
CA ALA A 148 -13.51 -0.99 -5.39
C ALA A 148 -13.72 0.54 -5.39
N GLU A 149 -12.90 1.31 -6.12
CA GLU A 149 -12.97 2.78 -6.16
C GLU A 149 -14.33 3.35 -6.63
N GLY A 150 -15.11 2.56 -7.37
CA GLY A 150 -16.39 2.98 -7.94
C GLY A 150 -17.45 3.36 -6.92
N GLY A 151 -17.41 2.81 -5.70
CA GLY A 151 -18.39 3.03 -4.64
C GLY A 151 -19.80 2.57 -5.01
N THR A 152 -20.49 3.35 -5.85
CA THR A 152 -21.88 3.09 -6.29
C THR A 152 -21.99 2.24 -7.56
N HIS A 153 -20.87 1.94 -8.24
CA HIS A 153 -20.83 1.09 -9.42
C HIS A 153 -19.65 0.13 -9.42
N ASP A 154 -19.78 -0.97 -10.19
CA ASP A 154 -18.77 -2.01 -10.29
C ASP A 154 -17.54 -1.51 -11.09
N THR A 155 -16.39 -1.46 -10.41
CA THR A 155 -15.10 -1.04 -10.97
C THR A 155 -14.05 -2.15 -10.93
N ARG A 156 -14.45 -3.36 -10.52
CA ARG A 156 -13.57 -4.53 -10.54
C ARG A 156 -13.05 -4.76 -11.95
N PHE A 157 -11.93 -5.47 -12.04
CA PHE A 157 -11.30 -5.87 -13.29
C PHE A 157 -10.81 -4.66 -14.10
N CYS A 158 -10.02 -3.79 -13.47
CA CYS A 158 -9.46 -2.59 -14.10
C CYS A 158 -10.57 -1.64 -14.65
N TYR A 159 -11.51 -1.24 -13.78
CA TYR A 159 -12.66 -0.36 -14.10
C TYR A 159 -13.66 -0.89 -15.15
N LEU A 160 -13.55 -2.15 -15.55
CA LEU A 160 -14.50 -2.75 -16.48
C LEU A 160 -15.84 -3.04 -15.81
N GLY A 161 -15.81 -3.64 -14.62
CA GLY A 161 -16.93 -4.30 -13.97
C GLY A 161 -17.33 -5.61 -14.68
N GLU A 162 -18.05 -6.47 -13.96
CA GLU A 162 -18.39 -7.83 -14.41
C GLU A 162 -19.09 -7.84 -15.76
N ARG A 163 -20.04 -6.92 -15.98
CA ARG A 163 -20.80 -6.84 -17.23
C ARG A 163 -19.93 -6.60 -18.46
N ARG A 164 -18.92 -5.72 -18.36
CA ARG A 164 -18.06 -5.41 -19.52
C ARG A 164 -17.01 -6.50 -19.72
N LEU A 165 -16.41 -7.01 -18.63
CA LEU A 165 -15.46 -8.11 -18.73
C LEU A 165 -16.12 -9.35 -19.35
N ALA A 166 -17.29 -9.77 -18.88
CA ALA A 166 -17.98 -10.95 -19.41
C ALA A 166 -18.30 -10.84 -20.90
N ARG A 167 -18.62 -9.63 -21.41
CA ARG A 167 -18.79 -9.38 -22.85
C ARG A 167 -17.46 -9.55 -23.59
N MET A 168 -16.39 -8.97 -23.07
CA MET A 168 -15.07 -9.03 -23.69
C MET A 168 -14.49 -10.45 -23.67
N GLU A 169 -14.76 -11.25 -22.63
CA GLU A 169 -14.29 -12.64 -22.54
C GLU A 169 -14.78 -13.51 -23.71
N ALA A 170 -15.93 -13.21 -24.30
CA ALA A 170 -16.45 -13.90 -25.47
C ALA A 170 -15.62 -13.65 -26.74
N ASP A 171 -14.88 -12.54 -26.79
CA ASP A 171 -14.03 -12.12 -27.91
C ASP A 171 -12.55 -12.47 -27.68
N LEU A 172 -12.22 -13.15 -26.58
CA LEU A 172 -10.84 -13.59 -26.32
C LEU A 172 -10.41 -14.66 -27.34
N PRO A 173 -9.14 -14.68 -27.76
CA PRO A 173 -8.62 -15.77 -28.59
C PRO A 173 -8.79 -17.11 -27.88
N ASP A 174 -9.13 -18.15 -28.63
CA ASP A 174 -9.32 -19.50 -28.11
C ASP A 174 -8.12 -19.95 -27.26
N GLY A 175 -8.40 -20.55 -26.11
CA GLY A 175 -7.37 -21.02 -25.18
C GLY A 175 -6.87 -19.97 -24.19
N THR A 176 -7.17 -18.68 -24.39
CA THR A 176 -6.68 -17.58 -23.55
C THR A 176 -7.37 -17.56 -22.19
N ALA A 177 -6.59 -17.47 -21.11
CA ALA A 177 -7.11 -17.25 -19.77
C ALA A 177 -6.94 -15.79 -19.32
N VAL A 178 -7.82 -15.33 -18.44
CA VAL A 178 -7.65 -14.07 -17.71
C VAL A 178 -6.79 -14.32 -16.49
N LEU A 179 -5.68 -13.60 -16.40
CA LEU A 179 -4.82 -13.53 -15.23
C LEU A 179 -5.10 -12.22 -14.48
N GLY A 180 -6.00 -12.29 -13.51
CA GLY A 180 -6.39 -11.19 -12.65
C GLY A 180 -5.39 -10.98 -11.51
N ILE A 181 -4.92 -9.75 -11.32
CA ILE A 181 -4.03 -9.38 -10.21
C ILE A 181 -4.74 -8.31 -9.38
N ASP A 182 -5.01 -8.64 -8.13
CA ASP A 182 -5.65 -7.72 -7.18
C ASP A 182 -4.74 -6.52 -6.84
N GLU A 183 -5.34 -5.47 -6.30
CA GLU A 183 -4.61 -4.28 -5.82
C GLU A 183 -3.56 -4.68 -4.76
N HIS A 184 -2.44 -3.96 -4.78
CA HIS A 184 -1.26 -4.25 -3.95
C HIS A 184 -0.77 -5.72 -3.99
N THR A 185 -0.95 -6.39 -5.13
CA THR A 185 -0.53 -7.77 -5.36
C THR A 185 0.38 -7.87 -6.59
N ALA A 186 1.32 -8.80 -6.57
CA ALA A 186 2.19 -9.11 -7.69
C ALA A 186 2.30 -10.63 -7.89
N ALA A 187 2.19 -11.05 -9.15
CA ALA A 187 2.66 -12.35 -9.61
C ALA A 187 4.16 -12.24 -9.96
N VAL A 188 5.02 -12.79 -9.10
CA VAL A 188 6.46 -12.80 -9.32
C VAL A 188 6.85 -14.11 -9.99
N ILE A 189 7.34 -14.04 -11.23
CA ILE A 189 7.86 -15.20 -11.97
C ILE A 189 9.38 -15.13 -11.98
N ASP A 190 10.03 -16.02 -11.26
CA ASP A 190 11.47 -16.22 -11.33
C ASP A 190 11.79 -17.04 -12.57
N LEU A 191 12.30 -16.39 -13.62
CA LEU A 191 12.60 -17.05 -14.88
C LEU A 191 13.79 -18.03 -14.81
N THR A 192 14.61 -17.97 -13.76
CA THR A 192 15.75 -18.87 -13.58
C THR A 192 15.32 -20.15 -12.90
N THR A 193 14.56 -20.04 -11.81
CA THR A 193 14.08 -21.21 -11.04
C THR A 193 12.73 -21.74 -11.52
N GLU A 194 12.07 -21.01 -12.42
CA GLU A 194 10.70 -21.25 -12.87
C GLU A 194 9.69 -21.30 -11.71
N GLN A 195 9.98 -20.60 -10.61
CA GLN A 195 9.05 -20.44 -9.50
C GLN A 195 8.16 -19.23 -9.73
N VAL A 196 6.86 -19.42 -9.50
CA VAL A 196 5.85 -18.37 -9.43
C VAL A 196 5.44 -18.17 -7.98
N ARG A 197 5.40 -16.91 -7.54
CA ARG A 197 4.94 -16.53 -6.21
C ARG A 197 3.90 -15.43 -6.31
N VAL A 198 2.80 -15.58 -5.60
CA VAL A 198 1.85 -14.49 -5.33
C VAL A 198 2.35 -13.73 -4.10
N ALA A 199 2.70 -12.46 -4.28
CA ALA A 199 3.19 -11.59 -3.23
C ALA A 199 2.27 -10.38 -3.09
N GLY A 200 2.13 -9.82 -1.89
CA GLY A 200 1.23 -8.69 -1.65
C GLY A 200 0.14 -9.04 -0.65
N ARG A 201 -1.05 -8.47 -0.82
CA ARG A 201 -2.17 -8.62 0.13
C ARG A 201 -3.38 -9.37 -0.45
N GLY A 202 -3.63 -9.24 -1.73
CA GLY A 202 -4.76 -9.88 -2.42
C GLY A 202 -4.36 -11.22 -3.03
N ALA A 203 -4.96 -11.53 -4.17
CA ALA A 203 -4.78 -12.80 -4.86
C ALA A 203 -4.40 -12.61 -6.33
N LEU A 204 -3.91 -13.72 -6.89
CA LEU A 204 -3.83 -13.95 -8.33
C LEU A 204 -5.03 -14.81 -8.73
N THR A 205 -5.91 -14.27 -9.58
CA THR A 205 -7.06 -15.01 -10.11
C THR A 205 -6.74 -15.54 -11.50
N ILE A 206 -7.01 -16.82 -11.73
CA ILE A 206 -7.06 -17.44 -13.06
C ILE A 206 -8.53 -17.65 -13.40
N ARG A 207 -9.01 -16.95 -14.43
CA ARG A 207 -10.40 -17.00 -14.88
C ARG A 207 -10.48 -17.47 -16.33
N ARG A 208 -11.38 -18.42 -16.58
CA ARG A 208 -11.75 -18.96 -17.89
C ARG A 208 -13.27 -19.10 -17.96
N PRO A 209 -13.86 -19.32 -19.15
CA PRO A 209 -15.30 -19.56 -19.24
C PRO A 209 -15.75 -20.69 -18.31
N GLY A 210 -16.59 -20.34 -17.33
CA GLY A 210 -17.16 -21.27 -16.35
C GLY A 210 -16.23 -21.70 -15.20
N THR A 211 -14.97 -21.26 -15.16
CA THR A 211 -14.04 -21.60 -14.07
C THR A 211 -13.26 -20.39 -13.57
N ARG A 212 -13.16 -20.29 -12.24
CA ARG A 212 -12.36 -19.29 -11.54
C ARG A 212 -11.56 -19.99 -10.45
N LEU A 213 -10.26 -19.80 -10.45
CA LEU A 213 -9.35 -20.26 -9.41
C LEU A 213 -8.63 -19.05 -8.82
N GLU A 214 -8.65 -18.94 -7.50
CA GLU A 214 -7.99 -17.87 -6.77
C GLU A 214 -6.78 -18.43 -6.04
N LEU A 215 -5.62 -17.79 -6.22
CA LEU A 215 -4.36 -18.13 -5.58
C LEU A 215 -4.00 -16.98 -4.62
N PRO A 216 -4.21 -17.13 -3.31
CA PRO A 216 -4.00 -16.06 -2.35
C PRO A 216 -2.51 -15.67 -2.23
N ALA A 217 -2.24 -14.48 -1.70
CA ALA A 217 -0.89 -14.07 -1.33
C ALA A 217 -0.18 -15.15 -0.48
N GLY A 218 1.09 -15.40 -0.79
CA GLY A 218 1.88 -16.47 -0.18
C GLY A 218 1.88 -17.76 -0.99
N THR A 219 0.90 -17.99 -1.88
CA THR A 219 0.92 -19.15 -2.78
C THR A 219 2.20 -19.17 -3.62
N THR A 220 2.84 -20.33 -3.64
CA THR A 220 4.01 -20.63 -4.45
C THR A 220 3.72 -21.86 -5.30
N LEU A 221 3.99 -21.76 -6.59
CA LEU A 221 3.83 -22.82 -7.57
C LEU A 221 4.96 -22.73 -8.60
N THR A 222 5.08 -23.72 -9.45
CA THR A 222 6.02 -23.72 -10.59
C THR A 222 5.36 -23.11 -11.83
N LEU A 223 6.17 -22.63 -12.76
CA LEU A 223 5.69 -22.11 -14.05
C LEU A 223 4.93 -23.19 -14.86
N PRO A 224 5.34 -24.47 -14.90
CA PRO A 224 4.53 -25.54 -15.48
C PRO A 224 3.16 -25.73 -14.83
N GLU A 225 3.06 -25.60 -13.50
CA GLU A 225 1.77 -25.65 -12.80
C GLU A 225 0.90 -24.46 -13.17
N LEU A 226 1.47 -23.25 -13.24
CA LEU A 226 0.73 -22.08 -13.72
C LEU A 226 0.20 -22.30 -15.14
N ARG A 227 1.02 -22.83 -16.05
CA ARG A 227 0.60 -23.19 -17.43
C ARG A 227 -0.55 -24.20 -17.43
N HIS A 228 -0.48 -25.21 -16.56
CA HIS A 228 -1.52 -26.23 -16.44
C HIS A 228 -2.85 -25.62 -16.01
N LEU A 229 -2.82 -24.75 -14.98
CA LEU A 229 -3.98 -24.02 -14.47
C LEU A 229 -4.54 -23.06 -15.52
N THR A 230 -3.68 -22.27 -16.16
CA THR A 230 -4.10 -21.35 -17.22
C THR A 230 -4.59 -22.07 -18.45
N SER A 231 -4.33 -23.38 -18.62
CA SER A 231 -4.86 -24.23 -19.72
C SER A 231 -6.24 -24.85 -19.42
N GLY A 232 -6.83 -24.56 -18.25
CA GLY A 232 -8.18 -24.99 -17.89
C GLY A 232 -8.26 -26.24 -17.00
N HIS A 233 -7.11 -26.76 -16.54
CA HIS A 233 -7.09 -27.83 -15.57
C HIS A 233 -7.12 -27.24 -14.15
N THR A 234 -7.94 -27.78 -13.25
CA THR A 234 -8.15 -27.21 -11.91
C THR A 234 -7.42 -27.99 -10.81
N THR A 235 -6.79 -29.12 -11.14
CA THR A 235 -6.08 -29.98 -10.20
C THR A 235 -4.58 -29.79 -10.34
N LEU A 236 -3.90 -29.44 -9.24
CA LEU A 236 -2.44 -29.52 -9.15
C LEU A 236 -2.03 -30.93 -8.70
N ALA A 237 -0.85 -31.38 -9.11
CA ALA A 237 -0.21 -32.53 -8.49
C ALA A 237 0.11 -32.23 -7.00
N PRO A 238 0.20 -33.24 -6.10
CA PRO A 238 0.47 -32.98 -4.69
C PRO A 238 1.79 -32.23 -4.49
N LEU A 239 1.71 -31.05 -3.86
CA LEU A 239 2.84 -30.16 -3.64
C LEU A 239 3.74 -30.64 -2.47
N PRO A 240 5.06 -30.37 -2.50
CA PRO A 240 5.91 -30.41 -1.31
C PRO A 240 5.49 -29.31 -0.31
N PRO A 241 5.78 -29.46 1.00
CA PRO A 241 5.33 -28.52 2.02
C PRO A 241 5.85 -27.11 1.75
N PRO A 242 5.02 -26.07 1.98
CA PRO A 242 5.39 -24.69 1.67
C PRO A 242 6.60 -24.24 2.51
N PRO A 243 7.45 -23.33 1.99
CA PRO A 243 8.40 -22.60 2.82
C PRO A 243 7.64 -21.78 3.88
N PRO A 244 8.27 -21.45 5.02
CA PRO A 244 7.60 -20.76 6.12
C PRO A 244 6.93 -19.48 5.63
N GLU A 245 5.65 -19.32 6.00
CA GLU A 245 4.82 -18.18 5.68
C GLU A 245 5.54 -16.87 6.01
N SER A 246 5.50 -15.92 5.07
CA SER A 246 5.81 -14.54 5.41
C SER A 246 4.67 -14.01 6.30
N PRO A 247 4.97 -13.25 7.37
CA PRO A 247 3.94 -12.79 8.29
C PRO A 247 2.88 -11.95 7.55
N PRO A 248 1.62 -11.97 8.02
CA PRO A 248 0.55 -11.15 7.45
C PRO A 248 0.98 -9.68 7.43
N ARG A 249 0.72 -8.98 6.32
CA ARG A 249 1.09 -7.57 6.16
C ARG A 249 -0.12 -6.68 6.43
N ILE A 250 0.04 -5.83 7.42
CA ILE A 250 -0.97 -4.95 8.03
C ILE A 250 -1.39 -3.84 7.04
N THR A 251 -2.68 -3.54 6.95
CA THR A 251 -3.28 -2.46 6.15
C THR A 251 -3.20 -1.10 6.86
N LEU A 252 -3.35 0.02 6.12
CA LEU A 252 -3.40 1.35 6.74
C LEU A 252 -4.56 1.50 7.73
N ALA A 253 -5.71 0.88 7.45
CA ALA A 253 -6.86 0.88 8.36
C ALA A 253 -6.52 0.15 9.67
N GLU A 254 -5.93 -1.05 9.60
CA GLU A 254 -5.49 -1.80 10.78
C GLU A 254 -4.39 -1.07 11.55
N LEU A 255 -3.45 -0.39 10.86
CA LEU A 255 -2.45 0.46 11.52
C LEU A 255 -3.12 1.66 12.21
N THR A 256 -4.09 2.29 11.56
CA THR A 256 -4.86 3.42 12.12
C THR A 256 -5.60 3.01 13.38
N GLU A 257 -6.33 1.90 13.34
CA GLU A 257 -7.05 1.34 14.49
C GLU A 257 -6.09 0.94 15.63
N ALA A 258 -4.94 0.37 15.30
CA ALA A 258 -3.91 0.04 16.28
C ALA A 258 -3.33 1.28 16.97
N HIS A 259 -3.04 2.35 16.22
CA HIS A 259 -2.53 3.60 16.77
C HIS A 259 -3.59 4.35 17.58
N GLU A 260 -4.85 4.35 17.12
CA GLU A 260 -5.98 4.91 17.87
C GLU A 260 -6.19 4.18 19.20
N SER A 261 -6.15 2.85 19.19
CA SER A 261 -6.26 2.03 20.40
C SER A 261 -5.13 2.30 21.40
N ARG A 262 -3.88 2.41 20.91
CA ARG A 262 -2.71 2.78 21.72
C ARG A 262 -2.84 4.17 22.33
N PHE A 263 -3.29 5.14 21.52
CA PHE A 263 -3.54 6.50 21.99
C PHE A 263 -4.61 6.55 23.08
N ALA A 264 -5.72 5.85 22.90
CA ALA A 264 -6.81 5.79 23.88
C ALA A 264 -6.34 5.19 25.22
N ALA A 265 -5.56 4.11 25.17
CA ALA A 265 -4.95 3.50 26.36
C ALA A 265 -4.00 4.49 27.07
N ALA A 266 -3.13 5.16 26.31
CA ALA A 266 -2.19 6.14 26.86
C ALA A 266 -2.91 7.32 27.54
N LEU A 267 -4.00 7.83 26.96
CA LEU A 267 -4.81 8.88 27.61
C LEU A 267 -5.50 8.41 28.88
N ALA A 268 -6.00 7.17 28.92
CA ALA A 268 -6.60 6.58 30.11
C ALA A 268 -5.59 6.49 31.26
N ASP A 269 -4.34 6.15 30.94
CA ASP A 269 -3.24 6.03 31.90
C ASP A 269 -2.54 7.37 32.21
N ASN A 270 -3.01 8.49 31.63
CA ASN A 270 -2.37 9.82 31.67
C ASN A 270 -0.90 9.82 31.17
N ASP A 271 -0.51 8.85 30.33
CA ASP A 271 0.81 8.79 29.69
C ASP A 271 0.83 9.65 28.42
N THR A 272 1.12 10.94 28.61
CA THR A 272 1.19 11.90 27.49
C THR A 272 2.29 11.56 26.49
N ALA A 273 3.39 10.93 26.94
CA ALA A 273 4.51 10.61 26.07
C ALA A 273 4.13 9.48 25.09
N ALA A 274 3.52 8.40 25.60
CA ALA A 274 3.02 7.30 24.78
C ALA A 274 1.90 7.76 23.82
N ALA A 275 1.03 8.69 24.27
CA ALA A 275 0.01 9.28 23.40
C ALA A 275 0.63 10.07 22.23
N ILE A 276 1.67 10.87 22.48
CA ILE A 276 2.41 11.59 21.43
C ILE A 276 3.09 10.61 20.47
N GLU A 277 3.72 9.56 20.98
CA GLU A 277 4.38 8.54 20.17
C GLU A 277 3.40 7.86 19.20
N ALA A 278 2.20 7.50 19.67
CA ALA A 278 1.16 6.92 18.82
C ALA A 278 0.72 7.85 17.68
N VAL A 279 0.59 9.16 17.95
CA VAL A 279 0.25 10.17 16.93
C VAL A 279 1.36 10.30 15.88
N LEU A 280 2.62 10.37 16.31
CA LEU A 280 3.76 10.49 15.39
C LEU A 280 3.98 9.22 14.57
N ALA A 281 3.73 8.04 15.16
CA ALA A 281 3.79 6.77 14.44
C ALA A 281 2.73 6.70 13.32
N LEU A 282 1.50 7.13 13.59
CA LEU A 282 0.44 7.22 12.57
C LEU A 282 0.81 8.20 11.44
N GLU A 283 1.45 9.33 11.76
CA GLU A 283 1.95 10.27 10.75
C GLU A 283 3.01 9.64 9.84
N SER A 284 3.95 8.91 10.43
CA SER A 284 5.00 8.21 9.68
C SER A 284 4.41 7.15 8.74
N ASP A 285 3.41 6.39 9.20
CA ASP A 285 2.71 5.40 8.38
C ASP A 285 1.90 6.06 7.26
N LEU A 286 1.24 7.19 7.53
CA LEU A 286 0.55 8.01 6.51
C LEU A 286 1.51 8.52 5.43
N VAL A 287 2.70 9.00 5.81
CA VAL A 287 3.73 9.45 4.87
C VAL A 287 4.24 8.28 4.02
N ALA A 288 4.53 7.14 4.65
CA ALA A 288 4.98 5.94 3.95
C ALA A 288 3.94 5.45 2.94
N TRP A 289 2.65 5.50 3.32
CA TRP A 289 1.54 5.09 2.46
C TRP A 289 1.28 6.08 1.32
N SER A 290 1.28 7.39 1.60
CA SER A 290 1.08 8.44 0.59
C SER A 290 2.20 8.54 -0.46
N ALA A 291 3.37 7.97 -0.17
CA ALA A 291 4.47 7.89 -1.10
C ALA A 291 4.35 6.72 -2.10
N ASP A 292 3.47 5.74 -1.88
CA ASP A 292 3.17 4.67 -2.84
C ASP A 292 2.28 5.27 -3.94
N THR A 293 2.87 5.58 -5.11
CA THR A 293 2.24 6.36 -6.20
C THR A 293 1.13 5.64 -6.97
N GLU A 294 0.65 4.49 -6.48
CA GLU A 294 -0.29 3.65 -7.21
C GLU A 294 -1.77 3.88 -6.87
N GLU A 295 -2.13 4.69 -5.87
CA GLU A 295 -3.55 4.75 -5.49
C GLU A 295 -3.97 5.96 -4.66
N ASP A 296 -5.12 6.53 -5.05
CA ASP A 296 -6.11 7.16 -4.16
C ASP A 296 -6.95 6.03 -3.50
N ALA A 297 -6.27 5.02 -2.92
CA ALA A 297 -6.94 4.00 -2.13
C ALA A 297 -7.61 4.70 -0.96
N GLY A 298 -8.94 4.70 -0.95
CA GLY A 298 -9.76 5.19 0.14
C GLY A 298 -9.21 4.68 1.48
N GLY A 299 -9.26 5.54 2.50
CA GLY A 299 -8.66 5.29 3.82
C GLY A 299 -7.60 6.33 4.19
N VAL A 300 -6.87 6.92 3.24
CA VAL A 300 -5.94 8.03 3.56
C VAL A 300 -6.69 9.23 4.16
N THR A 301 -7.87 9.54 3.64
CA THR A 301 -8.73 10.61 4.20
C THR A 301 -9.22 10.25 5.59
N GLU A 302 -9.69 9.02 5.79
CA GLU A 302 -10.18 8.54 7.10
C GLU A 302 -9.06 8.51 8.14
N SER A 303 -7.90 7.93 7.81
CA SER A 303 -6.70 7.96 8.65
C SER A 303 -6.19 9.37 8.94
N ARG A 304 -6.31 10.32 7.98
CA ARG A 304 -6.01 11.74 8.22
C ARG A 304 -7.01 12.39 9.16
N ASP A 305 -8.27 12.04 9.07
CA ASP A 305 -9.30 12.55 9.98
C ASP A 305 -9.12 11.97 11.38
N THR A 306 -8.80 10.68 11.51
CA THR A 306 -8.36 10.07 12.78
C THR A 306 -7.13 10.80 13.31
N PHE A 307 -6.08 11.01 12.50
CA PHE A 307 -4.88 11.75 12.91
C PHE A 307 -5.20 13.15 13.46
N ARG A 308 -6.04 13.93 12.75
CA ARG A 308 -6.52 15.25 13.21
C ARG A 308 -7.34 15.14 14.50
N HIS A 309 -8.15 14.09 14.62
CA HIS A 309 -8.92 13.82 15.82
C HIS A 309 -8.00 13.58 17.03
N LEU A 310 -6.98 12.72 16.89
CA LEU A 310 -6.03 12.44 17.96
C LEU A 310 -5.29 13.71 18.42
N ILE A 311 -4.85 14.56 17.48
CA ILE A 311 -4.24 15.86 17.81
C ILE A 311 -5.20 16.74 18.61
N THR A 312 -6.47 16.79 18.21
CA THR A 312 -7.50 17.56 18.92
C THR A 312 -7.73 17.04 20.33
N GLN A 313 -7.77 15.71 20.52
CA GLN A 313 -7.90 15.09 21.84
C GLN A 313 -6.69 15.37 22.73
N LEU A 314 -5.48 15.31 22.17
CA LEU A 314 -4.25 15.65 22.89
C LEU A 314 -4.28 17.10 23.39
N GLY A 315 -4.74 18.04 22.55
CA GLY A 315 -4.93 19.44 22.94
C GLY A 315 -5.92 19.62 24.10
N LYS A 316 -7.08 18.96 24.04
CA LYS A 316 -8.08 18.99 25.13
C LYS A 316 -7.56 18.37 26.43
N HIS A 317 -6.79 17.30 26.33
CA HIS A 317 -6.17 16.66 27.49
C HIS A 317 -5.15 17.59 28.14
N ALA A 318 -4.31 18.27 27.34
CA ALA A 318 -3.35 19.26 27.83
C ALA A 318 -4.04 20.47 28.50
N GLU A 319 -5.13 20.98 27.91
CA GLU A 319 -5.92 22.07 28.50
C GLU A 319 -6.55 21.66 29.85
N SER A 320 -7.14 20.46 29.91
CA SER A 320 -7.70 19.91 31.15
C SER A 320 -6.63 19.73 32.24
N ALA A 321 -5.45 19.22 31.87
CA ALA A 321 -4.32 19.09 32.79
C ALA A 321 -3.83 20.45 33.32
N HIS A 322 -3.82 21.48 32.47
CA HIS A 322 -3.46 22.85 32.85
C HIS A 322 -4.48 23.46 33.83
N HIS A 323 -5.78 23.30 33.56
CA HIS A 323 -6.83 23.77 34.48
C HIS A 323 -6.77 23.07 35.84
N LEU A 324 -6.56 21.75 35.85
CA LEU A 324 -6.41 20.99 37.09
C LEU A 324 -5.19 21.45 37.89
N THR A 325 -4.05 21.69 37.22
CA THR A 325 -2.83 22.23 37.84
C THR A 325 -3.12 23.59 38.48
N THR A 326 -3.76 24.50 37.73
CA THR A 326 -4.09 25.86 38.20
C THR A 326 -5.04 25.83 39.40
N LEU A 327 -6.08 24.99 39.35
CA LEU A 327 -7.01 24.80 40.46
C LEU A 327 -6.32 24.23 41.69
N THR A 328 -5.45 23.23 41.51
CA THR A 328 -4.69 22.60 42.60
C THR A 328 -3.80 23.62 43.29
N GLU A 329 -3.08 24.45 42.53
CA GLU A 329 -2.26 25.54 43.07
C GLU A 329 -3.10 26.57 43.85
N ALA A 330 -4.27 26.95 43.32
CA ALA A 330 -5.19 27.85 44.02
C ALA A 330 -5.68 27.26 45.36
N LEU A 331 -6.00 25.96 45.39
CA LEU A 331 -6.42 25.26 46.61
C LEU A 331 -5.27 25.10 47.62
N VAL A 332 -4.05 24.82 47.15
CA VAL A 332 -2.85 24.80 48.00
C VAL A 332 -2.59 26.18 48.61
N ASN A 333 -2.76 27.26 47.85
CA ASN A 333 -2.63 28.63 48.35
C ASN A 333 -3.74 28.99 49.35
N LEU A 334 -4.99 28.58 49.10
CA LEU A 334 -6.09 28.75 50.05
C LEU A 334 -5.80 28.02 51.37
N ARG A 335 -5.29 26.79 51.30
CA ARG A 335 -4.85 26.03 52.48
C ARG A 335 -3.79 26.78 53.28
N ALA A 336 -2.80 27.36 52.61
CA ALA A 336 -1.75 28.15 53.26
C ALA A 336 -2.32 29.38 54.00
N THR A 337 -3.27 30.08 53.40
CA THR A 337 -3.99 31.21 54.03
C THR A 337 -4.77 30.77 55.26
N LEU A 338 -5.54 29.68 55.16
CA LEU A 338 -6.31 29.12 56.29
C LEU A 338 -5.41 28.76 57.48
N ARG A 339 -4.22 28.22 57.22
CA ARG A 339 -3.22 27.94 58.27
C ARG A 339 -2.70 29.22 58.93
N LYS A 340 -2.40 30.25 58.13
CA LYS A 340 -1.93 31.56 58.63
C LYS A 340 -2.98 32.22 59.54
N ASP A 341 -4.25 32.04 59.23
CA ASP A 341 -5.38 32.58 59.99
C ASP A 341 -5.78 31.69 61.19
N GLY A 342 -5.03 30.63 61.48
CA GLY A 342 -5.27 29.72 62.61
C GLY A 342 -6.43 28.75 62.42
N ARG A 343 -6.99 28.63 61.22
CA ARG A 343 -8.11 27.74 60.87
C ARG A 343 -7.62 26.34 60.46
N TYR A 344 -6.91 25.67 61.37
CA TYR A 344 -6.25 24.38 61.10
C TYR A 344 -7.22 23.26 60.69
N ASP A 345 -8.39 23.16 61.33
CA ASP A 345 -9.40 22.12 61.02
C ASP A 345 -9.88 22.17 59.56
N LEU A 346 -10.09 23.39 59.03
CA LEU A 346 -10.48 23.59 57.63
C LEU A 346 -9.32 23.30 56.66
N ALA A 347 -8.09 23.67 57.03
CA ALA A 347 -6.90 23.37 56.23
C ALA A 347 -6.62 21.87 56.15
N ASP A 348 -6.90 21.11 57.21
CA ASP A 348 -6.75 19.65 57.23
C ASP A 348 -7.87 18.94 56.49
N THR A 349 -9.11 19.46 56.58
CA THR A 349 -10.23 18.95 55.78
C THR A 349 -9.94 19.12 54.28
N LEU A 350 -9.44 20.29 53.86
CA LEU A 350 -9.07 20.53 52.46
C LEU A 350 -7.94 19.59 51.98
N ARG A 351 -6.94 19.31 52.83
CA ARG A 351 -5.89 18.33 52.52
C ARG A 351 -6.44 16.92 52.35
N ALA A 352 -7.36 16.50 53.24
CA ALA A 352 -8.00 15.19 53.13
C ALA A 352 -8.85 15.07 51.84
N THR A 353 -9.60 16.11 51.49
CA THR A 353 -10.38 16.13 50.24
C THR A 353 -9.49 16.08 48.99
N LEU A 354 -8.35 16.77 49.00
CA LEU A 354 -7.38 16.70 47.90
C LEU A 354 -6.73 15.30 47.80
N LEU A 355 -6.46 14.67 48.95
CA LEU A 355 -5.95 13.30 48.98
C LEU A 355 -6.94 12.28 48.41
N ASP A 356 -8.23 12.43 48.71
CA ASP A 356 -9.30 11.56 48.19
C ASP A 356 -9.39 11.59 46.65
N ILE A 357 -8.98 12.69 46.02
CA ILE A 357 -8.91 12.82 44.55
C ILE A 357 -7.50 12.55 44.00
N GLY A 358 -6.60 11.95 44.79
CA GLY A 358 -5.28 11.52 44.35
C GLY A 358 -4.20 12.61 44.32
N ILE A 359 -4.46 13.77 44.93
CA ILE A 359 -3.50 14.87 45.06
C ILE A 359 -2.85 14.81 46.44
N HIS A 360 -1.58 14.42 46.49
CA HIS A 360 -0.80 14.39 47.71
C HIS A 360 -0.15 15.74 47.96
N ILE A 361 -0.21 16.26 49.18
CA ILE A 361 0.46 17.50 49.58
C ILE A 361 1.50 17.19 50.64
N ASP A 362 2.76 17.51 50.35
CA ASP A 362 3.90 17.41 51.24
C ASP A 362 4.31 18.81 51.71
N ASP A 363 4.21 19.06 53.01
CA ASP A 363 4.67 20.31 53.60
C ASP A 363 6.21 20.28 53.74
N THR A 364 6.91 21.20 53.08
CA THR A 364 8.38 21.33 53.18
C THR A 364 8.77 22.65 53.86
N PRO A 365 10.00 22.78 54.39
CA PRO A 365 10.50 24.05 54.93
C PRO A 365 10.47 25.22 53.93
N THR A 366 10.48 24.91 52.62
CA THR A 366 10.39 25.89 51.53
C THR A 366 8.97 26.18 51.06
N GLY A 367 7.95 25.54 51.67
CA GLY A 367 6.54 25.66 51.28
C GLY A 367 5.90 24.31 50.93
N PRO A 368 4.57 24.27 50.75
CA PRO A 368 3.87 23.06 50.36
C PRO A 368 4.23 22.67 48.91
N ARG A 369 4.52 21.39 48.68
CA ARG A 369 4.64 20.78 47.36
C ARG A 369 3.50 19.79 47.19
N TRP A 370 3.06 19.58 45.96
CA TRP A 370 2.03 18.59 45.66
C TRP A 370 2.46 17.68 44.52
N THR A 371 1.95 16.46 44.55
CA THR A 371 2.12 15.45 43.49
C THR A 371 0.76 14.81 43.19
N ARG A 372 0.58 14.38 41.95
CA ARG A 372 -0.60 13.63 41.52
C ARG A 372 -0.19 12.17 41.37
N ARG A 373 -1.00 11.26 41.91
CA ARG A 373 -0.79 9.82 41.78
C ARG A 373 -1.53 9.26 40.57
#